data_AF-A0A4V1UBP2-F1
#
_entry.id   AF-A0A4V1UBP2-F1
#
_cell.length_a   1.000
_cell.length_b   1.000
_cell.length_c   1.000
_cell.angle_alpha   90.00
_cell.angle_beta   90.00
_cell.angle_gamma   90.00
#
_symmetry.space_group_name_H-M   'P 1'
#
loop_
_entity.id
_entity.type
_entity.pdbx_description
1 polymer ?
#
loop_
_entity_poly.entity_id
_entity_poly.type
_entity_poly.pdbx_seq_one_letter_code
_entity_poly.pdbx_strand_id
1 'polypeptide(L)'
;MKSEISYRGGKIGFEAVETAPVPNGWKSYTISSGEEVFARVFGDRQITLSLNPQLPYSPDSDAAYDDRTPEQTIVIKEIWDEIRKEVQAV
;
A
#
# COMPACT_ATOMS: atom_id res chain seq x y z
N MET A 1 -7.97 -12.83 1.66
CA MET A 1 -7.76 -12.79 3.13
C MET A 1 -7.43 -11.35 3.43
N LYS A 2 -8.25 -10.70 4.27
CA LYS A 2 -8.06 -9.30 4.62
C LYS A 2 -7.14 -9.21 5.83
N SER A 3 -5.99 -8.56 5.68
CA SER A 3 -5.06 -8.25 6.75
C SER A 3 -5.24 -6.79 7.20
N GLU A 4 -4.80 -6.46 8.41
CA GLU A 4 -4.88 -5.10 8.96
C GLU A 4 -3.50 -4.65 9.43
N ILE A 5 -3.17 -3.38 9.21
CA ILE A 5 -1.99 -2.75 9.80
C ILE A 5 -2.37 -1.51 10.62
N SER A 6 -1.52 -1.18 11.58
CA SER A 6 -1.68 0.03 12.40
C SER A 6 -1.10 1.23 11.66
N TYR A 7 -1.89 2.29 11.50
CA TYR A 7 -1.47 3.48 10.78
C TYR A 7 -1.94 4.74 11.50
N ARG A 8 -0.99 5.57 11.97
CA ARG A 8 -1.23 6.86 12.65
C ARG A 8 -2.32 6.84 13.74
N GLY A 9 -2.37 5.77 14.52
CA GLY A 9 -3.34 5.59 15.61
C GLY A 9 -4.67 4.96 15.19
N GLY A 10 -4.89 4.74 13.90
CA GLY A 10 -6.01 3.99 13.33
C GLY A 10 -5.59 2.64 12.76
N LYS A 11 -6.54 1.95 12.13
CA LYS A 11 -6.31 0.71 11.38
C LYS A 11 -6.66 0.90 9.92
N ILE A 12 -5.80 0.41 9.05
CA ILE A 12 -6.08 0.30 7.62
C ILE A 12 -6.06 -1.17 7.21
N GLY A 13 -7.04 -1.54 6.39
CA GLY A 13 -7.13 -2.89 5.84
C GLY A 13 -6.36 -2.98 4.54
N PHE A 14 -5.68 -4.10 4.32
CA PHE A 14 -5.08 -4.42 3.04
C PHE A 14 -5.41 -5.85 2.63
N GLU A 15 -5.62 -6.06 1.34
CA GLU A 15 -5.83 -7.38 0.76
C GLU A 15 -4.97 -7.54 -0.48
N ALA A 16 -4.23 -8.65 -0.56
CA ALA A 16 -3.53 -9.02 -1.77
C ALA A 16 -4.56 -9.44 -2.83
N VAL A 17 -4.54 -8.78 -3.97
CA VAL A 17 -5.39 -9.09 -5.13
C VAL A 17 -4.55 -9.87 -6.13
N GLU A 18 -5.06 -11.01 -6.57
CA GLU A 18 -4.49 -11.73 -7.71
C GLU A 18 -4.90 -11.03 -9.01
N THR A 19 -4.25 -9.91 -9.31
CA THR A 19 -4.27 -9.33 -10.66
C THR A 19 -3.18 -9.99 -11.51
N ALA A 20 -3.37 -9.98 -12.84
CA ALA A 20 -2.54 -10.58 -13.90
C ALA A 20 -1.03 -10.69 -13.59
N PRO A 21 -0.31 -11.70 -14.14
CA PRO A 21 1.05 -12.07 -13.72
C PRO A 21 1.99 -10.86 -13.68
N VAL A 22 2.13 -10.31 -12.48
CA VAL A 22 3.10 -9.27 -12.19
C VAL A 22 4.47 -9.93 -12.14
N PRO A 23 5.50 -9.34 -12.75
CA PRO A 23 6.82 -9.94 -12.81
C PRO A 23 7.37 -10.21 -11.39
N ASN A 24 8.04 -11.34 -11.19
CA ASN A 24 8.91 -11.68 -10.03
C ASN A 24 8.51 -11.10 -8.65
N GLY A 25 7.53 -11.72 -7.98
CA GLY A 25 7.27 -11.49 -6.55
C GLY A 25 6.52 -10.20 -6.20
N TRP A 26 6.20 -9.39 -7.21
CA TRP A 26 5.29 -8.26 -7.07
C TRP A 26 3.87 -8.74 -6.79
N LYS A 27 3.15 -8.01 -5.93
CA LYS A 27 1.75 -8.27 -5.64
C LYS A 27 0.98 -6.95 -5.63
N SER A 28 -0.25 -6.99 -6.13
CA SER A 28 -1.16 -5.86 -5.99
C SER A 28 -1.92 -5.99 -4.68
N TYR A 29 -2.03 -4.88 -3.98
CA TYR A 29 -2.69 -4.76 -2.69
C TYR A 29 -3.76 -3.70 -2.78
N THR A 30 -5.01 -4.07 -2.51
CA THR A 30 -6.06 -3.08 -2.28
C THR A 30 -5.98 -2.61 -0.83
N ILE A 31 -5.70 -1.33 -0.65
CA ILE A 31 -5.63 -0.67 0.66
C ILE A 31 -6.94 0.09 0.89
N SER A 32 -7.59 -0.15 2.02
CA SER A 32 -8.86 0.50 2.39
C SER A 32 -8.74 1.10 3.79
N SER A 33 -9.17 2.34 3.94
CA SER A 33 -9.11 3.07 5.21
C SER A 33 -10.41 3.82 5.50
N GLY A 34 -10.82 3.79 6.77
CA GLY A 34 -11.89 4.66 7.28
C GLY A 34 -11.41 6.04 7.71
N GLU A 35 -10.10 6.26 7.75
CA GLU A 35 -9.48 7.47 8.30
C GLU A 35 -9.64 8.67 7.36
N GLU A 36 -10.02 9.83 7.91
CA GLU A 36 -10.21 11.05 7.12
C GLU A 36 -8.91 11.54 6.45
N VAL A 37 -7.76 11.34 7.10
CA VAL A 37 -6.46 11.70 6.53
C VAL A 37 -6.16 10.90 5.25
N PHE A 38 -6.55 9.63 5.21
CA PHE A 38 -6.33 8.79 4.03
C PHE A 38 -7.17 9.28 2.85
N ALA A 39 -8.47 9.54 3.11
CA ALA A 39 -9.37 10.09 2.11
C ALA A 39 -8.92 11.48 1.60
N ARG A 40 -8.34 12.31 2.48
CA ARG A 40 -7.78 13.61 2.10
C ARG A 40 -6.57 13.49 1.18
N VAL A 41 -5.68 12.52 1.43
CA VAL A 41 -4.44 12.34 0.68
C VAL A 41 -4.70 11.68 -0.68
N PHE A 42 -5.58 10.69 -0.74
CA PHE A 42 -5.84 9.91 -1.96
C PHE A 42 -7.09 10.34 -2.73
N GLY A 43 -7.95 11.17 -2.14
CA GLY A 43 -9.26 11.52 -2.71
C GLY A 43 -10.28 10.37 -2.68
N ASP A 44 -9.86 9.18 -2.22
CA ASP A 44 -10.68 7.97 -2.12
C ASP A 44 -10.36 7.26 -0.79
N ARG A 45 -11.30 6.45 -0.31
CA ARG A 45 -11.14 5.58 0.87
C ARG A 45 -10.53 4.23 0.53
N GLN A 46 -10.34 3.96 -0.76
CA GLN A 46 -9.72 2.75 -1.26
C GLN A 46 -8.76 3.07 -2.41
N ILE A 47 -7.56 2.49 -2.38
CA ILE A 47 -6.58 2.58 -3.48
C ILE A 47 -6.03 1.19 -3.77
N THR A 48 -5.50 0.99 -4.97
CA THR A 48 -4.73 -0.21 -5.31
C THR A 48 -3.28 0.17 -5.49
N LEU A 49 -2.39 -0.50 -4.75
CA LEU A 49 -0.95 -0.33 -4.83
C LEU A 49 -0.33 -1.60 -5.37
N SER A 50 0.65 -1.49 -6.27
CA SER A 50 1.50 -2.64 -6.60
C SER A 50 2.77 -2.52 -5.81
N LEU A 51 3.02 -3.47 -4.91
CA LEU A 51 4.14 -3.43 -3.98
C LEU A 51 4.87 -4.78 -3.97
N ASN A 52 6.18 -4.72 -3.75
CA ASN A 52 6.98 -5.91 -3.45
C ASN A 52 7.59 -5.77 -2.05
N PRO A 53 7.01 -6.38 -1.00
CA PRO A 53 7.51 -6.27 0.37
C PRO A 53 8.86 -6.98 0.59
N GLN A 54 9.37 -7.75 -0.39
CA GLN A 54 10.70 -8.37 -0.32
C GLN A 54 11.83 -7.45 -0.79
N LEU A 55 11.52 -6.41 -1.58
CA LEU A 55 12.49 -5.44 -2.09
C LEU A 55 12.40 -4.12 -1.31
N PRO A 56 13.45 -3.28 -1.25
CA PRO A 56 13.35 -1.94 -0.67
C PRO A 56 12.26 -1.10 -1.36
N TYR A 57 11.58 -0.25 -0.61
CA TYR A 57 10.62 0.69 -1.18
C TYR A 57 11.31 1.59 -2.23
N SER A 58 10.78 1.58 -3.44
CA SER A 58 11.14 2.53 -4.49
C SER A 58 9.85 3.16 -5.03
N PRO A 59 9.77 4.49 -5.11
CA PRO A 59 8.60 5.19 -5.64
C PRO A 59 8.38 4.87 -7.14
N ASP A 60 9.46 4.65 -7.90
CA ASP A 60 9.44 4.27 -9.33
C ASP A 60 8.94 2.84 -9.58
N SER A 61 8.87 2.06 -8.51
CA SER A 61 8.60 0.63 -8.52
C SER A 61 7.08 0.37 -8.56
N ASP A 62 6.27 1.37 -8.22
CA ASP A 62 4.82 1.35 -8.29
C ASP A 62 4.35 1.90 -9.65
N ALA A 63 4.36 1.04 -10.67
CA ALA A 63 4.04 1.40 -12.06
C ALA A 63 2.60 1.90 -12.30
N ALA A 64 1.78 2.08 -11.27
CA ALA A 64 0.37 2.40 -11.41
C ALA A 64 0.05 3.91 -11.43
N TYR A 65 0.96 4.79 -10.99
CA TYR A 65 0.68 6.23 -10.89
C TYR A 65 1.94 7.10 -11.07
N ASP A 66 2.23 7.50 -12.31
CA ASP A 66 3.31 8.46 -12.66
C ASP A 66 3.12 9.86 -12.02
N ASP A 67 1.91 10.19 -11.52
CA ASP A 67 1.54 11.52 -11.00
C ASP A 67 1.22 11.54 -9.47
N ARG A 68 2.05 10.92 -8.63
CA ARG A 68 1.87 10.99 -7.16
C ARG A 68 2.37 12.31 -6.58
N THR A 69 1.57 12.91 -5.69
CA THR A 69 2.05 14.07 -4.91
C THR A 69 3.09 13.64 -3.86
N PRO A 70 3.97 14.55 -3.39
CA PRO A 70 4.92 14.23 -2.32
C PRO A 70 4.25 13.67 -1.06
N GLU A 71 3.05 14.15 -0.73
CA GLU A 71 2.27 13.67 0.41
C GLU A 71 1.81 12.21 0.21
N GLN A 72 1.30 11.86 -0.97
CA GLN A 72 0.92 10.48 -1.31
C GLN A 72 2.12 9.55 -1.22
N THR A 73 3.29 9.96 -1.72
CA THR A 73 4.52 9.15 -1.66
C THR A 73 4.94 8.86 -0.22
N ILE A 74 4.83 9.84 0.69
CA ILE A 74 5.12 9.66 2.11
C ILE A 74 4.15 8.64 2.72
N VAL A 75 2.84 8.82 2.51
CA VAL A 75 1.82 7.94 3.08
C VAL A 75 1.95 6.51 2.54
N ILE A 76 2.18 6.34 1.24
CA ILE A 76 2.36 5.01 0.64
C ILE A 76 3.59 4.31 1.21
N LYS A 77 4.69 5.03 1.41
CA LYS A 77 5.88 4.47 2.06
C LYS A 77 5.56 4.01 3.48
N GLU A 78 4.87 4.81 4.27
CA GLU A 78 4.46 4.44 5.64
C GLU A 78 3.60 3.16 5.63
N ILE A 79 2.63 3.07 4.71
CA ILE A 79 1.78 1.88 4.53
C ILE A 79 2.62 0.67 4.13
N TRP A 80 3.54 0.84 3.18
CA TRP A 80 4.43 -0.23 2.73
C TRP A 80 5.33 -0.75 3.85
N ASP A 81 5.91 0.13 4.67
CA ASP A 81 6.78 -0.26 5.79
C ASP A 81 6.01 -1.16 6.77
N GLU A 82 4.75 -0.84 7.06
CA GLU A 82 3.89 -1.66 7.92
C GLU A 82 3.48 -2.99 7.27
N ILE A 83 3.08 -2.99 5.98
CA ILE A 83 2.78 -4.24 5.24
C ILE A 83 4.01 -5.15 5.21
N ARG A 84 5.20 -4.58 5.01
CA ARG A 84 6.44 -5.34 5.00
C ARG A 84 6.72 -6.00 6.35
N LYS A 85 6.53 -5.29 7.45
CA LYS A 85 6.68 -5.86 8.80
C LYS A 85 5.74 -7.04 9.00
N GLU A 86 4.47 -6.88 8.64
CA GLU A 86 3.46 -7.92 8.78
C GLU A 86 3.79 -9.16 7.92
N VAL A 87 4.16 -8.96 6.65
CA VAL A 87 4.49 -10.07 5.73
C VAL A 87 5.78 -10.79 6.12
N GLN A 88 6.76 -10.10 6.73
CA GLN A 88 8.02 -10.70 7.19
C GLN A 88 7.91 -11.34 8.58
N ALA A 89 6.87 -11.04 9.35
CA ALA A 89 6.63 -11.62 10.67
C ALA A 89 6.01 -13.03 10.61
N VAL A 90 5.55 -13.47 9.43
CA VAL A 90 4.96 -14.78 9.14
C VAL A 90 5.99 -15.71 8.52
#